data_AF-A0A182JN67-F1
#
_entry.id   AF-A0A182JN67-F1
#
_cell.length_a   1.000
_cell.length_b   1.000
_cell.length_c   1.000
_cell.angle_alpha   90.00
_cell.angle_beta   90.00
_cell.angle_gamma   90.00
#
_symmetry.space_group_name_H-M   'P 1'
#
loop_
_entity.id
_entity.type
_entity.pdbx_description
1 polymer ?
#
loop_
_entity_poly.entity_id
_entity_poly.type
_entity_poly.pdbx_seq_one_letter_code
_entity_poly.pdbx_strand_id
1 'polypeptide(L)'
;MFAFPAQKDTTHHNNATPSRQRDASQSICPRGNRRNQISGTQSEEHNANNASDSGEHLTKMMKFVVAMLALAAVVSAEFVVQTREDLLKYRAECVKSLGVSDELVEKYKSWDFPEDDTTQCYIKCIFNKMQLFDDTTGPVVDNLVVQLAHGRDAEEVRAEILKCVGSNTDGNVCHWAFRGFQCFQKNNLSLIKASVKKD
;
A
#
# COMPACT_ATOMS: atom_id res chain seq x y z
N MET A 1 -26.46 37.83 19.37
CA MET A 1 -27.56 38.11 18.42
C MET A 1 -27.00 39.02 17.33
N PHE A 2 -26.45 38.46 16.26
CA PHE A 2 -26.12 39.20 15.04
C PHE A 2 -26.50 38.30 13.88
N ALA A 3 -27.31 38.85 12.98
CA ALA A 3 -27.97 38.18 11.88
C ALA A 3 -27.56 38.82 10.55
N PHE A 4 -27.67 37.99 9.49
CA PHE A 4 -27.68 38.28 8.05
C PHE A 4 -26.34 38.46 7.30
N PRO A 5 -26.30 38.21 5.97
CA PRO A 5 -27.14 37.30 5.16
C PRO A 5 -26.34 36.34 4.24
N ALA A 6 -27.08 35.34 3.76
CA ALA A 6 -26.73 34.42 2.67
C ALA A 6 -26.83 35.07 1.28
N GLN A 7 -26.07 34.54 0.31
CA GLN A 7 -26.31 34.43 -1.16
C GLN A 7 -24.94 34.11 -1.82
N LYS A 8 -24.80 33.34 -2.90
CA LYS A 8 -25.71 32.84 -3.93
C LYS A 8 -25.04 31.64 -4.61
N ASP A 9 -25.80 30.58 -4.82
CA ASP A 9 -25.43 29.51 -5.75
C ASP A 9 -25.36 30.04 -7.19
N THR A 10 -24.27 29.74 -7.87
CA THR A 10 -24.17 29.78 -9.33
C THR A 10 -23.75 28.41 -9.82
N THR A 11 -24.75 27.60 -10.14
CA THR A 11 -24.65 26.45 -11.03
C THR A 11 -24.14 26.88 -12.40
N HIS A 12 -22.95 26.41 -12.79
CA HIS A 12 -22.51 26.42 -14.19
C HIS A 12 -22.64 25.02 -14.78
N HIS A 13 -23.49 24.98 -15.80
CA HIS A 13 -23.79 23.85 -16.67
C HIS A 13 -22.72 23.67 -17.76
N ASN A 14 -22.59 22.43 -18.25
CA ASN A 14 -22.15 22.01 -19.61
C ASN A 14 -20.64 21.86 -19.84
N ASN A 15 -20.09 20.87 -20.55
CA ASN A 15 -20.63 19.78 -21.37
C ASN A 15 -19.56 18.67 -21.49
N ALA A 16 -19.96 17.41 -21.33
CA ALA A 16 -19.15 16.25 -21.69
C ALA A 16 -19.29 15.98 -23.20
N THR A 17 -18.16 15.76 -23.87
CA THR A 17 -18.09 15.32 -25.27
C THR A 17 -17.47 13.92 -25.30
N PRO A 18 -18.13 12.87 -25.83
CA PRO A 18 -17.50 11.57 -26.04
C PRO A 18 -17.02 11.42 -27.49
N SER A 19 -15.73 11.17 -27.65
CA SER A 19 -15.07 10.89 -28.92
C SER A 19 -15.28 9.42 -29.33
N ARG A 20 -16.25 9.21 -30.21
CA ARG A 20 -16.22 8.35 -31.42
C ARG A 20 -15.27 7.13 -31.41
N GLN A 21 -15.82 5.95 -31.11
CA GLN A 21 -15.27 4.65 -31.53
C GLN A 21 -15.39 4.49 -33.05
N ARG A 22 -14.36 3.92 -33.68
CA ARG A 22 -14.40 3.42 -35.06
C ARG A 22 -14.21 1.91 -35.05
N ASP A 23 -15.13 1.27 -35.74
CA ASP A 23 -15.23 -0.14 -36.05
C ASP A 23 -14.13 -0.67 -36.98
N ALA A 24 -14.05 -2.01 -36.95
CA ALA A 24 -13.78 -2.93 -38.05
C ALA A 24 -12.36 -3.00 -38.65
N SER A 25 -11.73 -4.15 -38.47
CA SER A 25 -11.59 -5.08 -39.61
C SER A 25 -11.15 -6.48 -39.20
N GLN A 26 -11.95 -7.44 -39.65
CA GLN A 26 -11.68 -8.87 -39.71
C GLN A 26 -10.62 -9.16 -40.78
N SER A 27 -9.73 -10.13 -40.51
CA SER A 27 -9.03 -10.93 -41.52
C SER A 27 -8.74 -12.30 -40.87
N ILE A 28 -9.58 -13.32 -41.14
CA ILE A 28 -9.48 -14.32 -42.21
C ILE A 28 -8.11 -15.01 -42.26
N CYS A 29 -8.14 -16.30 -41.93
CA CYS A 29 -7.06 -17.29 -41.93
C CYS A 29 -6.47 -17.57 -43.33
N PRO A 30 -5.37 -18.33 -43.39
CA PRO A 30 -5.53 -19.67 -43.96
C PRO A 30 -4.90 -20.81 -43.15
N ARG A 31 -5.60 -21.95 -43.16
CA ARG A 31 -5.19 -23.26 -42.68
C ARG A 31 -4.10 -23.84 -43.58
N GLY A 32 -2.94 -24.12 -43.00
CA GLY A 32 -1.88 -24.94 -43.60
C GLY A 32 -2.00 -26.41 -43.17
N ASN A 33 -2.44 -27.24 -44.10
CA ASN A 33 -2.59 -28.69 -44.05
C ASN A 33 -1.22 -29.40 -43.97
N ARG A 34 -1.03 -30.37 -43.07
CA ARG A 34 -0.06 -31.46 -43.26
C ARG A 34 -0.65 -32.80 -42.83
N ARG A 35 -0.57 -33.74 -43.77
CA ARG A 35 -1.26 -35.01 -43.90
C ARG A 35 -0.31 -36.17 -43.53
N ASN A 36 -0.88 -37.21 -42.92
CA ASN A 36 -0.51 -38.65 -42.90
C ASN A 36 0.86 -39.10 -42.35
N GLN A 37 0.84 -40.00 -41.34
CA GLN A 37 0.88 -41.49 -41.39
C GLN A 37 2.26 -42.03 -41.80
N ILE A 38 2.85 -42.98 -41.06
CA ILE A 38 2.64 -44.43 -41.27
C ILE A 38 3.11 -45.23 -40.03
N SER A 39 2.39 -46.33 -39.82
CA SER A 39 2.49 -47.45 -38.89
C SER A 39 3.88 -48.11 -38.77
N GLY A 40 4.12 -48.75 -37.63
CA GLY A 40 5.41 -49.38 -37.29
C GLY A 40 5.61 -50.82 -37.73
N THR A 41 6.76 -51.36 -37.31
CA THR A 41 7.08 -52.78 -37.17
C THR A 41 8.17 -52.93 -36.09
N GLN A 42 7.99 -53.90 -35.20
CA GLN A 42 8.95 -54.37 -34.19
C GLN A 42 9.91 -55.44 -34.75
N SER A 43 10.98 -55.68 -33.98
CA SER A 43 11.93 -56.82 -33.95
C SER A 43 13.33 -56.41 -34.43
N GLU A 44 14.21 -56.04 -33.50
CA GLU A 44 15.15 -56.89 -32.73
C GLU A 44 16.44 -57.20 -33.51
N GLU A 45 17.49 -56.42 -33.25
CA GLU A 45 18.85 -56.92 -33.21
C GLU A 45 19.56 -56.30 -32.00
N HIS A 46 20.02 -57.18 -31.11
CA HIS A 46 20.90 -56.87 -30.00
C HIS A 46 22.23 -56.31 -30.54
N ASN A 47 22.67 -55.15 -30.07
CA ASN A 47 24.09 -54.95 -29.81
C ASN A 47 24.34 -53.90 -28.73
N ALA A 48 25.21 -54.27 -27.81
CA ALA A 48 25.56 -53.58 -26.59
C ALA A 48 26.00 -52.14 -26.82
N ASN A 49 25.55 -51.22 -25.96
CA ASN A 49 26.38 -50.16 -25.41
C ASN A 49 25.72 -49.63 -24.13
N ASN A 50 26.24 -50.10 -23.00
CA ASN A 50 26.05 -49.49 -21.69
C ASN A 50 26.56 -48.05 -21.74
N ALA A 51 25.67 -47.07 -21.57
CA ALA A 51 26.05 -45.69 -21.29
C ALA A 51 24.97 -45.02 -20.42
N SER A 52 25.11 -45.22 -19.11
CA SER A 52 24.82 -44.23 -18.08
C SER A 52 23.47 -43.50 -18.15
N ASP A 53 22.41 -44.24 -17.83
CA ASP A 53 21.16 -43.69 -17.28
C ASP A 53 21.43 -43.15 -15.86
N SER A 54 21.94 -41.92 -15.78
CA SER A 54 22.14 -41.20 -14.50
C SER A 54 21.99 -39.67 -14.63
N GLY A 55 21.53 -39.17 -15.80
CA GLY A 55 21.45 -37.72 -16.10
C GLY A 55 20.06 -37.08 -16.03
N GLU A 56 18.96 -37.84 -16.11
CA GLU A 56 17.60 -37.28 -16.08
C GLU A 56 17.12 -36.90 -14.67
N HIS A 57 17.61 -37.58 -13.63
CA HIS A 57 17.17 -37.35 -12.25
C HIS A 57 17.77 -36.05 -11.66
N LEU A 58 19.01 -35.72 -12.01
CA LEU A 58 19.73 -34.57 -11.48
C LEU A 58 19.18 -33.23 -12.00
N THR A 59 18.76 -33.18 -13.27
CA THR A 59 18.14 -31.98 -13.86
C THR A 59 16.69 -31.78 -13.40
N LYS A 60 15.94 -32.86 -13.14
CA LYS A 60 14.62 -32.77 -12.48
C LYS A 60 14.75 -32.28 -11.04
N MET A 61 15.69 -32.79 -10.25
CA MET A 61 15.93 -32.30 -8.89
C MET A 61 16.36 -30.83 -8.87
N MET A 62 17.21 -30.38 -9.80
CA MET A 62 17.61 -28.98 -9.89
C MET A 62 16.44 -28.06 -10.27
N LYS A 63 15.52 -28.50 -11.14
CA LYS A 63 14.28 -27.77 -11.45
C LYS A 63 13.31 -27.71 -10.27
N PHE A 64 13.17 -28.80 -9.51
CA PHE A 64 12.36 -28.83 -8.29
C PHE A 64 12.95 -27.95 -7.18
N VAL A 65 14.27 -27.95 -7.02
CA VAL A 65 14.98 -27.09 -6.06
C VAL A 65 14.88 -25.62 -6.48
N VAL A 66 15.02 -25.28 -7.77
CA VAL A 66 14.82 -23.91 -8.27
C VAL A 66 13.35 -23.47 -8.14
N ALA A 67 12.37 -24.35 -8.39
CA ALA A 67 10.95 -24.06 -8.20
C ALA A 67 10.60 -23.87 -6.71
N MET A 68 11.16 -24.69 -5.81
CA MET A 68 11.00 -24.55 -4.35
C MET A 68 11.69 -23.29 -3.81
N LEU A 69 12.88 -22.95 -4.31
CA LEU A 69 13.58 -21.70 -3.96
C LEU A 69 12.83 -20.46 -4.47
N ALA A 70 12.17 -20.54 -5.63
CA ALA A 70 11.34 -19.46 -6.15
C ALA A 70 10.04 -19.26 -5.33
N LEU A 71 9.48 -20.32 -4.74
CA LEU A 71 8.31 -20.27 -3.86
C LEU A 71 8.64 -19.73 -2.46
N ALA A 72 9.90 -19.80 -2.02
CA ALA A 72 10.32 -19.33 -0.70
C ALA A 72 10.47 -17.80 -0.58
N ALA A 73 10.28 -17.03 -1.66
CA ALA A 73 10.61 -15.60 -1.69
C ALA A 73 9.47 -14.65 -1.29
N VAL A 74 8.28 -15.14 -0.93
CA VAL A 74 7.16 -14.28 -0.48
C VAL A 74 6.99 -14.38 1.03
N VAL A 75 7.98 -13.91 1.79
CA VAL A 75 7.76 -13.53 3.19
C VAL A 75 7.22 -12.11 3.19
N SER A 76 5.90 -11.97 3.24
CA SER A 76 5.28 -10.69 3.61
C SER A 76 5.50 -10.50 5.11
N ALA A 77 6.24 -9.47 5.51
CA ALA A 77 6.32 -9.09 6.90
C ALA A 77 4.92 -8.63 7.35
N GLU A 78 4.34 -9.31 8.34
CA GLU A 78 3.09 -8.87 8.98
C GLU A 78 3.35 -7.58 9.77
N PHE A 79 2.37 -6.67 9.76
CA PHE A 79 2.46 -5.41 10.50
C PHE A 79 2.44 -5.67 12.00
N VAL A 80 3.38 -5.07 12.72
CA VAL A 80 3.46 -5.12 14.19
C VAL A 80 2.99 -3.79 14.75
N VAL A 81 2.03 -3.85 15.68
CA VAL A 81 1.52 -2.67 16.41
C VAL A 81 2.68 -1.94 17.07
N GLN A 82 2.75 -0.65 16.80
CA GLN A 82 3.76 0.26 17.33
C GLN A 82 3.39 0.69 18.74
N THR A 83 4.33 0.56 19.66
CA THR A 83 4.14 0.91 21.06
C THR A 83 4.35 2.39 21.31
N ARG A 84 4.04 2.84 22.53
CA ARG A 84 4.42 4.18 23.00
C ARG A 84 5.94 4.42 22.93
N GLU A 85 6.74 3.39 23.21
CA GLU A 85 8.21 3.51 23.18
C GLU A 85 8.72 3.72 21.76
N ASP A 86 8.13 3.00 20.79
CA ASP A 86 8.40 3.20 19.36
C ASP A 86 8.01 4.61 18.92
N LEU A 87 6.82 5.09 19.31
CA LEU A 87 6.39 6.45 19.02
C LEU A 87 7.39 7.48 19.57
N LEU A 88 7.82 7.37 20.83
CA LEU A 88 8.76 8.31 21.43
C LEU A 88 10.12 8.29 20.70
N LYS A 89 10.59 7.11 20.32
CA LYS A 89 11.79 6.95 19.51
C LYS A 89 11.64 7.63 18.15
N TYR A 90 10.56 7.39 17.42
CA TYR A 90 10.34 7.97 16.10
C TYR A 90 10.14 9.48 16.15
N ARG A 91 9.47 10.01 17.19
CA ARG A 91 9.40 11.46 17.43
C ARG A 91 10.79 12.07 17.55
N ALA A 92 11.66 11.48 18.38
CA ALA A 92 13.03 11.98 18.56
C ALA A 92 13.86 11.90 17.27
N GLU A 93 13.75 10.80 16.52
CA GLU A 93 14.41 10.65 15.22
C GLU A 93 13.94 11.70 14.21
N CYS A 94 12.62 11.94 14.11
CA CYS A 94 12.04 12.90 13.18
C CYS A 94 12.35 14.35 13.55
N VAL A 95 12.37 14.70 14.85
CA VAL A 95 12.84 16.01 15.33
C VAL A 95 14.26 16.26 14.86
N LYS A 96 15.14 15.27 15.07
CA LYS A 96 16.56 15.37 14.69
C LYS A 96 16.74 15.46 13.18
N SER A 97 16.04 14.63 12.40
CA SER A 97 16.24 14.57 10.94
C SER A 97 15.71 15.81 10.22
N LEU A 98 14.64 16.42 10.72
CA LEU A 98 14.00 17.58 10.11
C LEU A 98 14.48 18.91 10.72
N GLY A 99 15.30 18.87 11.76
CA GLY A 99 15.76 20.08 12.45
C GLY A 99 14.61 20.86 13.09
N VAL A 100 13.63 20.15 13.66
CA VAL A 100 12.48 20.78 14.32
C VAL A 100 12.95 21.60 15.51
N SER A 101 12.48 22.84 15.63
CA SER A 101 12.82 23.73 16.74
C SER A 101 12.27 23.23 18.08
N ASP A 102 12.98 23.54 19.17
CA ASP A 102 12.53 23.19 20.52
C ASP A 102 11.15 23.78 20.85
N GLU A 103 10.82 24.97 20.32
CA GLU A 103 9.50 25.59 20.47
C GLU A 103 8.38 24.73 19.86
N LEU A 104 8.58 24.20 18.65
CA LEU A 104 7.63 23.30 18.02
C LEU A 104 7.53 21.96 18.77
N VAL A 105 8.66 21.45 19.27
CA VAL A 105 8.70 20.23 20.09
C VAL A 105 7.84 20.37 21.34
N GLU A 106 7.88 21.51 22.03
CA GLU A 106 7.01 21.76 23.19
C GLU A 106 5.52 21.77 22.82
N LYS A 107 5.14 22.34 21.66
CA LYS A 107 3.76 22.27 21.15
C LYS A 107 3.34 20.83 20.86
N TYR A 108 4.21 20.02 20.24
CA TYR A 108 3.88 18.63 19.94
C TYR A 108 3.70 17.77 21.20
N LYS A 109 4.40 18.11 22.30
CA LYS A 109 4.22 17.45 23.60
C LYS A 109 2.84 17.77 24.21
N SER A 110 2.33 18.97 24.00
CA SER A 110 0.99 19.38 24.46
C SER A 110 -0.15 18.98 23.50
N TRP A 111 0.15 18.18 22.46
CA TRP A 111 -0.78 17.80 21.39
C TRP A 111 -1.26 18.97 20.52
N ASP A 112 -0.50 20.06 20.48
CA ASP A 112 -0.70 21.17 19.56
C ASP A 112 0.20 20.99 18.32
N PHE A 113 -0.42 20.94 17.15
CA PHE A 113 0.25 20.69 15.87
C PHE A 113 -0.15 21.79 14.89
N PRO A 114 0.61 22.91 14.83
CA PRO A 114 0.33 23.99 13.90
C PRO A 114 0.40 23.53 12.44
N GLU A 115 -0.36 24.20 11.58
CA GLU A 115 -0.43 23.88 10.14
C GLU A 115 0.67 24.58 9.36
N ASP A 116 1.92 24.26 9.70
CA ASP A 116 3.13 24.72 9.00
C ASP A 116 3.86 23.54 8.35
N ASP A 117 4.68 23.81 7.33
CA ASP A 117 5.38 22.79 6.54
C ASP A 117 6.26 21.86 7.41
N THR A 118 6.87 22.39 8.46
CA THR A 118 7.74 21.60 9.36
C THR A 118 6.91 20.59 10.12
N THR A 119 5.77 21.03 10.69
CA THR A 119 4.85 20.16 11.42
C THR A 119 4.21 19.11 10.50
N GLN A 120 3.83 19.49 9.29
CA GLN A 120 3.27 18.55 8.31
C GLN A 120 4.26 17.44 7.98
N CYS A 121 5.52 17.79 7.66
CA CYS A 121 6.55 16.81 7.36
C CYS A 121 6.98 15.99 8.58
N TYR A 122 6.90 16.56 9.78
CA TYR A 122 7.13 15.84 11.02
C TYR A 122 6.10 14.73 11.25
N ILE A 123 4.81 15.00 11.02
CA ILE A 123 3.75 13.99 11.11
C ILE A 123 3.95 12.89 10.05
N LYS A 124 4.24 13.28 8.80
CA LYS A 124 4.59 12.32 7.73
C LYS A 124 5.75 11.42 8.14
N CYS A 125 6.82 11.99 8.68
CA CYS A 125 8.00 11.23 9.11
C CYS A 125 7.65 10.16 10.15
N ILE A 126 6.83 10.51 11.15
CA ILE A 126 6.40 9.56 12.18
C ILE A 126 5.54 8.46 11.56
N PHE A 127 4.56 8.83 10.72
CA PHE A 127 3.66 7.86 10.11
C PHE A 127 4.38 6.88 9.19
N ASN A 128 5.40 7.33 8.45
CA ASN A 128 6.23 6.45 7.64
C ASN A 128 7.02 5.47 8.50
N LYS A 129 7.63 5.95 9.59
CA LYS A 129 8.38 5.08 10.53
C LYS A 129 7.49 4.04 11.20
N MET A 130 6.25 4.42 11.49
CA MET A 130 5.22 3.53 12.01
C MET A 130 4.54 2.68 10.93
N GLN A 131 4.92 2.80 9.65
CA GLN A 131 4.31 2.11 8.51
C GLN A 131 2.79 2.36 8.38
N LEU A 132 2.31 3.51 8.84
CA LEU A 132 0.89 3.92 8.75
C LEU A 132 0.60 4.77 7.51
N PHE A 133 1.65 5.22 6.84
CA PHE A 133 1.59 6.02 5.64
C PHE A 133 2.76 5.67 4.73
N ASP A 134 2.51 5.69 3.43
CA ASP A 134 3.50 5.53 2.38
C ASP A 134 3.46 6.75 1.46
N ASP A 135 4.63 7.25 1.05
CA ASP A 135 4.71 8.51 0.29
C ASP A 135 4.07 8.41 -1.10
N THR A 136 3.88 7.19 -1.62
CA THR A 136 3.32 6.95 -2.96
C THR A 136 1.84 6.61 -2.89
N THR A 137 1.46 5.72 -1.97
CA THR A 137 0.13 5.12 -1.88
C THR A 137 -0.74 5.75 -0.78
N GLY A 138 -0.15 6.53 0.12
CA GLY A 138 -0.86 7.30 1.14
C GLY A 138 -1.11 6.52 2.42
N PRO A 139 -2.24 6.77 3.11
CA PRO A 139 -2.58 6.08 4.34
C PRO A 139 -2.69 4.56 4.14
N VAL A 140 -1.96 3.78 4.94
CA VAL A 140 -2.01 2.33 4.91
C VAL A 140 -3.15 1.86 5.83
N VAL A 141 -4.35 1.77 5.26
CA VAL A 141 -5.60 1.57 6.01
C VAL A 141 -5.57 0.34 6.90
N ASP A 142 -5.05 -0.79 6.40
CA ASP A 142 -5.02 -2.02 7.20
C ASP A 142 -4.11 -1.89 8.43
N ASN A 143 -2.94 -1.24 8.29
CA ASN A 143 -2.05 -0.96 9.41
C ASN A 143 -2.68 0.02 10.41
N LEU A 144 -3.39 1.05 9.91
CA LEU A 144 -4.13 1.99 10.75
C LEU A 144 -5.24 1.30 11.56
N VAL A 145 -5.98 0.36 10.96
CA VAL A 145 -7.02 -0.40 11.67
C VAL A 145 -6.40 -1.22 12.79
N VAL A 146 -5.35 -1.98 12.49
CA VAL A 146 -4.65 -2.81 13.48
C VAL A 146 -4.06 -1.94 14.61
N GLN A 147 -3.49 -0.79 14.26
CA GLN A 147 -2.90 0.15 15.23
C GLN A 147 -3.94 0.90 16.07
N LEU A 148 -5.17 1.09 15.61
CA LEU A 148 -6.16 1.94 16.28
C LEU A 148 -7.32 1.17 16.91
N ALA A 149 -7.49 -0.11 16.59
CA ALA A 149 -8.62 -0.89 17.09
C ALA A 149 -8.63 -1.02 18.61
N HIS A 150 -7.50 -1.35 19.25
CA HIS A 150 -7.37 -1.39 20.73
C HIS A 150 -8.58 -2.02 21.47
N GLY A 151 -9.03 -3.19 21.02
CA GLY A 151 -10.17 -3.91 21.61
C GLY A 151 -11.56 -3.46 21.13
N ARG A 152 -11.62 -2.52 20.18
CA ARG A 152 -12.84 -2.16 19.43
C ARG A 152 -13.00 -3.05 18.20
N ASP A 153 -14.20 -3.02 17.62
CA ASP A 153 -14.47 -3.69 16.36
C ASP A 153 -13.64 -3.10 15.21
N ALA A 154 -12.96 -3.97 14.46
CA ALA A 154 -12.03 -3.56 13.42
C ALA A 154 -12.76 -2.89 12.24
N GLU A 155 -13.98 -3.31 11.91
CA GLU A 155 -14.74 -2.75 10.80
C GLU A 155 -15.32 -1.38 11.15
N GLU A 156 -15.74 -1.17 12.41
CA GLU A 156 -16.10 0.17 12.91
C GLU A 156 -14.91 1.14 12.81
N VAL A 157 -13.73 0.71 13.24
CA VAL A 157 -12.50 1.52 13.19
C VAL A 157 -12.10 1.81 11.75
N ARG A 158 -12.20 0.80 10.86
CA ARG A 158 -11.96 0.97 9.42
C ARG A 158 -12.89 2.02 8.81
N ALA A 159 -14.18 1.98 9.13
CA ALA A 159 -15.16 2.95 8.64
C ALA A 159 -14.80 4.38 9.07
N GLU A 160 -14.36 4.58 10.31
CA GLU A 160 -13.90 5.90 10.79
C GLU A 160 -12.61 6.37 10.10
N ILE A 161 -11.65 5.46 9.86
CA ILE A 161 -10.42 5.78 9.12
C ILE A 161 -10.75 6.22 7.69
N LEU A 162 -11.61 5.47 6.99
CA LEU A 162 -11.97 5.75 5.59
C LEU A 162 -12.63 7.11 5.38
N LYS A 163 -13.27 7.70 6.40
CA LYS A 163 -13.80 9.08 6.34
C LYS A 163 -12.70 10.14 6.21
N CYS A 164 -11.47 9.81 6.62
CA CYS A 164 -10.33 10.71 6.62
C CYS A 164 -9.28 10.37 5.55
N VAL A 165 -9.42 9.23 4.86
CA VAL A 165 -8.54 8.86 3.76
C VAL A 165 -8.94 9.65 2.51
N GLY A 166 -7.96 10.30 1.89
CA GLY A 166 -8.11 10.99 0.61
C GLY A 166 -6.89 10.76 -0.27
N SER A 167 -6.93 11.25 -1.52
CA SER A 167 -5.79 11.22 -2.44
C SER A 167 -4.86 12.43 -2.27
N ASN A 168 -3.65 12.35 -2.81
CA ASN A 168 -2.72 13.47 -2.90
C ASN A 168 -3.11 14.41 -4.05
N THR A 169 -3.94 15.42 -3.75
CA THR A 169 -4.47 16.33 -4.78
C THR A 169 -3.53 17.48 -5.12
N ASP A 170 -2.62 17.83 -4.22
CA ASP A 170 -1.76 19.01 -4.29
C ASP A 170 -0.29 18.68 -4.51
N GLY A 171 0.05 17.39 -4.62
CA GLY A 171 1.41 16.90 -4.85
C GLY A 171 2.33 16.99 -3.62
N ASN A 172 1.87 17.60 -2.52
CA ASN A 172 2.62 17.71 -1.28
C ASN A 172 2.30 16.52 -0.35
N VAL A 173 3.24 15.59 -0.27
CA VAL A 173 3.11 14.36 0.53
C VAL A 173 3.05 14.67 2.04
N CYS A 174 3.75 15.71 2.52
CA CYS A 174 3.69 16.12 3.91
C CYS A 174 2.28 16.62 4.27
N HIS A 175 1.72 17.50 3.43
CA HIS A 175 0.36 17.98 3.60
C HIS A 175 -0.67 16.84 3.50
N TRP A 176 -0.45 15.87 2.60
CA TRP A 176 -1.33 14.71 2.48
C TRP A 176 -1.42 13.88 3.77
N ALA A 177 -0.28 13.53 4.36
CA ALA A 177 -0.24 12.83 5.65
C ALA A 177 -0.88 13.67 6.77
N PHE A 178 -0.58 14.97 6.81
CA PHE A 178 -1.09 15.89 7.82
C PHE A 178 -2.60 16.07 7.75
N ARG A 179 -3.17 16.17 6.54
CA ARG A 179 -4.63 16.29 6.33
C ARG A 179 -5.38 15.07 6.90
N GLY A 180 -4.85 13.87 6.68
CA GLY A 180 -5.39 12.64 7.27
C GLY A 180 -5.32 12.68 8.80
N PHE A 181 -4.17 13.10 9.35
CA PHE A 181 -3.98 13.24 10.80
C PHE A 181 -4.94 14.27 11.42
N GLN A 182 -5.07 15.48 10.86
CA GLN A 182 -5.97 16.51 11.38
C GLN A 182 -7.44 16.05 11.34
N CYS A 183 -7.86 15.40 10.24
CA CYS A 183 -9.20 14.83 10.16
C CYS A 183 -9.43 13.79 11.26
N PHE A 184 -8.48 12.86 11.46
CA PHE A 184 -8.63 11.81 12.45
C PHE A 184 -8.53 12.36 13.88
N GLN A 185 -7.68 13.36 14.12
CA GLN A 185 -7.57 14.05 15.40
C GLN A 185 -8.90 14.72 15.77
N LYS A 186 -9.56 15.40 14.83
CA LYS A 186 -10.84 16.08 15.05
C LYS A 186 -11.98 15.13 15.39
N ASN A 187 -12.03 13.97 14.74
CA ASN A 187 -13.14 13.02 14.87
C ASN A 187 -12.90 11.94 15.95
N ASN A 188 -11.64 11.59 16.22
CA ASN A 188 -11.27 10.36 16.92
C ASN A 188 -10.04 10.51 17.84
N LEU A 189 -9.80 11.70 18.42
CA LEU A 189 -8.65 11.97 19.30
C LEU A 189 -8.46 10.95 20.42
N SER A 190 -9.56 10.46 21.00
CA SER A 190 -9.53 9.46 22.08
C SER A 190 -8.89 8.14 21.63
N LEU A 191 -9.13 7.72 20.38
CA LEU A 191 -8.54 6.50 19.81
C LEU A 191 -7.03 6.64 19.63
N ILE A 192 -6.57 7.77 19.09
CA ILE A 192 -5.12 8.04 18.94
C ILE A 192 -4.44 8.03 20.30
N LYS A 193 -5.05 8.66 21.32
CA LYS A 193 -4.47 8.69 22.65
C LYS A 193 -4.49 7.31 23.31
N ALA A 194 -5.54 6.52 23.09
CA ALA A 194 -5.61 5.16 23.61
C ALA A 194 -4.54 4.26 22.97
N SER A 195 -4.26 4.44 21.67
CA SER A 195 -3.34 3.55 20.96
C SER A 195 -1.87 3.65 21.36
N VAL A 196 -1.52 4.74 22.04
CA VAL A 196 -0.15 5.03 22.48
C VAL A 196 -0.06 5.28 23.98
N LYS A 197 -1.09 4.91 24.74
CA LYS A 197 -1.00 4.87 26.20
C LYS A 197 -0.07 3.75 26.62
N LYS A 198 0.63 3.97 27.73
CA LYS A 198 1.33 2.89 28.43
C LYS A 198 0.26 2.16 29.23
N ASP A 199 0.14 0.85 29.01
CA ASP A 199 -0.71 -0.02 29.84
C ASP A 199 -0.33 0.10 31.32
#